data_AF-A0A5E4QEL9-F1
#
_entry.id   AF-A0A5E4QEL9-F1
#
_cell.length_a   1.000
_cell.length_b   1.000
_cell.length_c   1.000
_cell.angle_alpha   90.00
_cell.angle_beta   90.00
_cell.angle_gamma   90.00
#
_symmetry.space_group_name_H-M   'P 1'
#
loop_
_entity.id
_entity.type
_entity.pdbx_description
1 polymer ?
#
loop_
_entity_poly.entity_id
_entity_poly.type
_entity_poly.pdbx_seq_one_letter_code
_entity_poly.pdbx_strand_id
1 'polypeptide(L)'
;MTRGGVYVRRADCGLLARAVASGAHSGADRLNRDRLTTRNSRLKYLDFLNITLNSPSTRPPNVDDKCRPPSQCLSDGSYAPVQCKGDMFTGRCFCTDMEGNRIFGQMWRREASEMSCACSRARHELEVEGHVVTLHCTPNGDYEPLQCNEGMCWCVEPSSGQPTVIPMPQADMNRLPCLRQ
;
A
#
# COMPACT_ATOMS: atom_id res chain seq x y z
N MET A 1 7.51 -29.44 37.95
CA MET A 1 6.10 -29.03 38.14
C MET A 1 5.98 -27.64 37.51
N THR A 2 5.26 -27.34 36.44
CA THR A 2 4.23 -28.03 35.65
C THR A 2 4.23 -27.36 34.25
N ARG A 3 4.11 -28.18 33.20
CA ARG A 3 3.92 -27.77 31.79
C ARG A 3 2.51 -27.20 31.59
N GLY A 4 2.33 -26.30 30.62
CA GLY A 4 0.99 -25.83 30.22
C GLY A 4 0.99 -25.07 28.88
N GLY A 5 1.34 -25.76 27.79
CA GLY A 5 1.07 -25.27 26.43
C GLY A 5 -0.40 -25.51 26.08
N VAL A 6 -1.04 -24.50 25.49
CA VAL A 6 -2.42 -24.60 24.97
C VAL A 6 -2.35 -24.69 23.45
N TYR A 7 -2.55 -25.91 22.95
CA TYR A 7 -2.84 -26.19 21.55
C TYR A 7 -4.33 -25.95 21.30
N VAL A 8 -4.68 -25.08 20.34
CA VAL A 8 -6.03 -24.99 19.80
C VAL A 8 -6.09 -25.78 18.50
N ARG A 9 -7.08 -26.66 18.42
CA ARG A 9 -7.22 -27.75 17.45
C ARG A 9 -7.78 -27.24 16.11
N ARG A 10 -7.31 -27.84 15.02
CA ARG A 10 -7.99 -27.85 13.72
C ARG A 10 -9.33 -28.58 13.85
N ALA A 11 -10.37 -28.04 13.20
CA ALA A 11 -11.63 -28.74 12.96
C ALA A 11 -12.01 -28.61 11.47
N ASP A 12 -11.79 -29.72 10.78
CA ASP A 12 -12.50 -30.37 9.67
C ASP A 12 -13.30 -29.58 8.62
N CYS A 13 -12.86 -29.81 7.38
CA CYS A 13 -13.67 -29.84 6.16
C CYS A 13 -14.77 -30.90 6.24
N GLY A 14 -15.98 -30.54 5.81
CA GLY A 14 -17.09 -31.48 5.60
C GLY A 14 -17.96 -31.06 4.42
N LEU A 15 -17.85 -31.83 3.34
CA LEU A 15 -18.76 -31.89 2.18
C LEU A 15 -20.23 -31.92 2.61
N LEU A 16 -21.15 -31.36 1.79
CA LEU A 16 -22.35 -32.10 1.33
C LEU A 16 -22.89 -31.57 -0.02
N ALA A 17 -22.88 -32.51 -0.98
CA ALA A 17 -23.64 -32.74 -2.21
C ALA A 17 -24.66 -31.73 -2.79
N ARG A 18 -24.43 -31.43 -4.08
CA ARG A 18 -25.32 -31.47 -5.28
C ARG A 18 -26.85 -31.55 -5.10
N ALA A 19 -27.55 -30.72 -5.88
CA ALA A 19 -28.73 -31.14 -6.66
C ALA A 19 -28.84 -30.35 -7.98
N VAL A 20 -29.14 -31.08 -9.06
CA VAL A 20 -29.38 -30.65 -10.44
C VAL A 20 -30.89 -30.45 -10.62
N ALA A 21 -31.32 -29.45 -11.39
CA ALA A 21 -32.59 -29.52 -12.12
C ALA A 21 -32.55 -28.63 -13.37
N SER A 22 -32.61 -29.29 -14.53
CA SER A 22 -32.90 -28.75 -15.85
C SER A 22 -34.41 -28.55 -16.02
N GLY A 23 -34.83 -27.58 -16.83
CA GLY A 23 -36.24 -27.44 -17.22
C GLY A 23 -36.46 -26.28 -18.18
N ALA A 24 -36.48 -26.58 -19.47
CA ALA A 24 -36.92 -25.71 -20.55
C ALA A 24 -38.45 -25.78 -20.71
N HIS A 25 -39.10 -24.68 -21.11
CA HIS A 25 -40.36 -24.73 -21.87
C HIS A 25 -40.57 -23.46 -22.71
N SER A 26 -41.02 -23.69 -23.94
CA SER A 26 -41.17 -22.79 -25.08
C SER A 26 -42.53 -22.07 -25.16
N GLY A 27 -42.61 -21.02 -25.99
CA GLY A 27 -43.84 -20.43 -26.58
C GLY A 27 -43.74 -18.91 -26.70
N ALA A 28 -43.28 -18.32 -27.82
CA ALA A 28 -44.03 -17.96 -29.03
C ALA A 28 -45.26 -17.07 -28.76
N ASP A 29 -45.26 -15.78 -29.14
CA ASP A 29 -45.85 -15.33 -30.42
C ASP A 29 -45.78 -13.81 -30.66
N ARG A 30 -45.92 -13.46 -31.95
CA ARG A 30 -46.33 -12.18 -32.57
C ARG A 30 -45.31 -11.05 -32.84
N LEU A 31 -44.93 -11.07 -34.11
CA LEU A 31 -44.58 -9.96 -35.00
C LEU A 31 -45.38 -8.67 -34.77
N ASN A 32 -44.70 -7.53 -34.78
CA ASN A 32 -45.22 -6.36 -35.50
C ASN A 32 -44.08 -5.58 -36.16
N ARG A 33 -44.25 -5.34 -37.46
CA ARG A 33 -43.40 -4.58 -38.36
C ARG A 33 -44.14 -3.29 -38.68
N ASP A 34 -43.45 -2.16 -38.58
CA ASP A 34 -43.65 -0.87 -39.25
C ASP A 34 -43.10 0.21 -38.29
N ARG A 35 -42.21 1.13 -38.65
CA ARG A 35 -42.18 1.92 -39.87
C ARG A 35 -40.80 2.61 -39.97
N LEU A 36 -40.05 2.32 -41.03
CA LEU A 36 -38.91 3.16 -41.45
C LEU A 36 -39.48 4.41 -42.13
N THR A 37 -39.30 5.58 -41.51
CA THR A 37 -39.40 6.86 -42.21
C THR A 37 -38.06 7.57 -42.11
N THR A 38 -37.37 7.59 -43.24
CA THR A 38 -36.27 8.48 -43.60
C THR A 38 -36.53 9.94 -43.19
N ARG A 39 -35.53 10.62 -42.61
CA ARG A 39 -34.99 11.88 -43.16
C ARG A 39 -33.73 12.35 -42.44
N ASN A 40 -32.75 12.58 -43.28
CA ASN A 40 -31.43 13.18 -43.09
C ASN A 40 -31.53 14.61 -42.53
N SER A 41 -30.95 14.91 -41.36
CA SER A 41 -30.43 16.25 -41.04
C SER A 41 -29.53 16.27 -39.79
N ARG A 42 -28.27 16.69 -39.98
CA ARG A 42 -27.36 17.29 -38.97
C ARG A 42 -27.07 16.44 -37.72
N LEU A 43 -25.94 15.71 -37.78
CA LEU A 43 -25.13 15.43 -36.60
C LEU A 43 -24.90 16.75 -35.84
N LYS A 44 -25.63 16.94 -34.74
CA LYS A 44 -25.41 18.08 -33.86
C LYS A 44 -24.17 17.76 -33.03
N TYR A 45 -23.26 18.70 -33.02
CA TYR A 45 -22.00 18.79 -32.27
C TYR A 45 -22.14 18.64 -30.72
N LEU A 46 -23.26 18.13 -30.23
CA LEU A 46 -23.60 18.01 -28.80
C LEU A 46 -23.75 16.56 -28.32
N ASP A 47 -23.68 15.56 -29.19
CA ASP A 47 -23.64 14.14 -28.79
C ASP A 47 -22.21 13.65 -28.45
N PHE A 48 -21.19 14.48 -28.66
CA PHE A 48 -19.78 14.17 -28.38
C PHE A 48 -19.30 14.58 -26.96
N LEU A 49 -20.17 15.13 -26.11
CA LEU A 49 -19.81 15.54 -24.75
C LEU A 49 -20.25 14.57 -23.63
N ASN A 50 -20.84 13.42 -23.95
CA ASN A 50 -21.43 12.53 -22.93
C ASN A 50 -20.97 11.06 -22.94
N ILE A 51 -19.83 10.73 -23.56
CA ILE A 51 -19.27 9.36 -23.55
C ILE A 51 -17.73 9.53 -23.57
N THR A 52 -17.01 9.73 -22.47
CA THR A 52 -16.57 8.69 -21.51
C THR A 52 -16.07 9.32 -20.20
N LEU A 53 -16.94 9.47 -19.19
CA LEU A 53 -16.54 9.71 -17.80
C LEU A 53 -17.41 8.88 -16.85
N ASN A 54 -17.53 7.57 -17.05
CA ASN A 54 -18.25 6.73 -16.07
C ASN A 54 -17.72 5.31 -16.03
N SER A 55 -16.70 5.09 -15.19
CA SER A 55 -16.65 4.02 -14.19
C SER A 55 -15.45 4.22 -13.25
N PRO A 56 -15.43 3.69 -12.02
CA PRO A 56 -16.34 3.94 -10.92
C PRO A 56 -15.57 4.27 -9.63
N SER A 57 -16.04 5.23 -8.82
CA SER A 57 -15.64 5.34 -7.40
C SER A 57 -16.77 6.01 -6.62
N THR A 58 -17.91 5.34 -6.52
CA THR A 58 -18.97 5.69 -5.56
C THR A 58 -18.86 4.77 -4.35
N ARG A 59 -17.70 4.75 -3.69
CA ARG A 59 -17.74 4.58 -2.24
C ARG A 59 -17.92 5.99 -1.68
N PRO A 60 -19.01 6.28 -0.94
CA PRO A 60 -19.10 7.56 -0.25
C PRO A 60 -17.85 7.70 0.61
N PRO A 61 -17.21 8.88 0.68
CA PRO A 61 -16.09 9.09 1.60
C PRO A 61 -16.57 8.68 2.98
N ASN A 62 -15.90 7.71 3.58
CA ASN A 62 -16.26 7.32 4.93
C ASN A 62 -15.98 8.56 5.78
N VAL A 63 -16.94 8.96 6.60
CA VAL A 63 -16.84 10.22 7.37
C VAL A 63 -15.67 10.20 8.37
N ASP A 64 -15.04 9.04 8.50
CA ASP A 64 -13.91 8.71 9.37
C ASP A 64 -12.55 8.60 8.63
N ASP A 65 -12.47 8.85 7.32
CA ASP A 65 -11.20 8.83 6.59
C ASP A 65 -10.35 10.08 6.94
N LYS A 66 -9.31 9.87 7.74
CA LYS A 66 -8.39 10.92 8.24
C LYS A 66 -7.52 11.52 7.13
N CYS A 67 -7.01 10.69 6.22
CA CYS A 67 -6.22 11.14 5.07
C CYS A 67 -7.14 11.57 3.92
N ARG A 68 -6.80 12.70 3.28
CA ARG A 68 -7.57 13.23 2.14
C ARG A 68 -6.65 13.64 0.98
N PRO A 69 -7.07 13.41 -0.28
CA PRO A 69 -6.39 13.97 -1.45
C PRO A 69 -6.27 15.50 -1.35
N PRO A 70 -5.18 16.11 -1.87
CA PRO A 70 -4.18 15.55 -2.77
C PRO A 70 -3.06 14.74 -2.10
N SER A 71 -3.11 14.53 -0.77
CA SER A 71 -2.18 13.65 -0.08
C SER A 71 -2.33 12.20 -0.56
N GLN A 72 -1.24 11.44 -0.54
CA GLN A 72 -1.26 10.02 -0.84
C GLN A 72 -1.78 9.28 0.39
N CYS A 73 -2.87 8.53 0.22
CA CYS A 73 -3.54 7.83 1.32
C CYS A 73 -3.47 6.32 1.11
N LEU A 74 -3.34 5.59 2.21
CA LEU A 74 -3.46 4.14 2.21
C LEU A 74 -4.94 3.73 2.24
N SER A 75 -5.22 2.46 1.91
CA SER A 75 -6.59 1.93 1.86
C SER A 75 -7.28 1.86 3.21
N ASP A 76 -6.52 1.97 4.30
CA ASP A 76 -7.00 2.00 5.68
C ASP A 76 -7.35 3.42 6.17
N GLY A 77 -7.21 4.45 5.31
CA GLY A 77 -7.51 5.84 5.63
C GLY A 77 -6.34 6.61 6.28
N SER A 78 -5.20 5.97 6.53
CA SER A 78 -3.98 6.62 7.04
C SER A 78 -3.18 7.30 5.92
N TYR A 79 -2.23 8.17 6.30
CA TYR A 79 -1.31 8.78 5.35
C TYR A 79 -0.26 7.76 4.87
N ALA A 80 0.00 7.74 3.56
CA ALA A 80 1.09 6.94 3.01
C ALA A 80 2.45 7.43 3.56
N PRO A 81 3.44 6.55 3.75
CA PRO A 81 4.75 6.91 4.31
C PRO A 81 5.47 8.02 3.55
N VAL A 82 5.31 8.06 2.22
CA VAL A 82 5.92 9.03 1.33
C VAL A 82 4.87 10.01 0.85
N GLN A 83 5.15 11.30 1.01
CA GLN A 83 4.32 12.38 0.47
C GLN A 83 5.14 13.26 -0.44
N CYS A 84 4.62 13.59 -1.63
CA CYS A 84 5.32 14.41 -2.61
C CYS A 84 4.56 15.71 -2.92
N LYS A 85 5.30 16.81 -3.06
CA LYS A 85 4.77 18.12 -3.47
C LYS A 85 5.60 18.72 -4.61
N GLY A 86 4.95 19.49 -5.48
CA GLY A 86 5.57 20.08 -6.67
C GLY A 86 5.63 19.11 -7.86
N ASP A 87 6.16 19.58 -9.00
CA ASP A 87 6.31 18.77 -10.21
C ASP A 87 7.51 17.80 -10.15
N MET A 88 7.81 17.11 -11.25
CA MET A 88 8.90 16.12 -11.29
C MET A 88 10.31 16.73 -11.20
N PHE A 89 10.49 18.00 -11.60
CA PHE A 89 11.80 18.63 -11.71
C PHE A 89 12.17 19.46 -10.49
N THR A 90 11.18 20.11 -9.87
CA THR A 90 11.37 20.99 -8.70
C THR A 90 10.75 20.41 -7.42
N GLY A 91 9.93 19.37 -7.56
CA GLY A 91 9.24 18.76 -6.43
C GLY A 91 10.14 17.95 -5.52
N ARG A 92 9.64 17.74 -4.31
CA ARG A 92 10.28 16.93 -3.27
C ARG A 92 9.30 15.96 -2.67
N CYS A 93 9.82 14.80 -2.28
CA CYS A 93 9.14 13.83 -1.46
C CYS A 93 9.72 13.86 -0.04
N PHE A 94 8.89 13.56 0.96
CA PHE A 94 9.26 13.57 2.37
C PHE A 94 8.49 12.48 3.10
N CYS A 95 9.06 12.01 4.21
CA CYS A 95 8.44 11.00 5.04
C CYS A 95 7.36 11.60 5.95
N THR A 96 6.30 10.83 6.19
CA THR A 96 5.26 11.13 7.17
C THR A 96 4.94 9.96 8.08
N ASP A 97 4.46 10.25 9.28
CA ASP A 97 3.83 9.27 10.17
C ASP A 97 2.43 8.87 9.65
N MET A 98 1.70 8.04 10.42
CA MET A 98 0.33 7.61 10.06
C MET A 98 -0.67 8.78 10.08
N GLU A 99 -0.37 9.85 10.83
CA GLU A 99 -1.20 11.03 11.01
C GLU A 99 -1.02 12.06 9.89
N GLY A 100 0.04 11.94 9.10
CA GLY A 100 0.42 12.88 8.05
C GLY A 100 1.40 13.96 8.52
N ASN A 101 1.93 13.88 9.74
CA ASN A 101 2.98 14.77 10.21
C ASN A 101 4.29 14.45 9.51
N ARG A 102 5.04 15.48 9.13
CA ARG A 102 6.35 15.33 8.51
C ARG A 102 7.37 14.85 9.54
N ILE A 103 8.08 13.77 9.20
CA ILE A 103 9.19 13.20 9.99
C ILE A 103 10.50 13.29 9.20
N PHE A 104 11.60 12.80 9.78
CA PHE A 104 12.90 12.74 9.12
C PHE A 104 12.82 11.96 7.80
N GLY A 105 13.61 12.36 6.79
CA GLY A 105 13.68 11.68 5.49
C GLY A 105 13.05 12.50 4.36
N GLN A 106 13.82 12.75 3.31
CA GLN A 106 13.38 13.51 2.14
C GLN A 106 14.23 13.19 0.91
N MET A 107 13.65 13.37 -0.28
CA MET A 107 14.34 13.17 -1.55
C MET A 107 13.77 14.09 -2.64
N TRP A 108 14.56 14.33 -3.69
CA TRP A 108 14.05 14.94 -4.91
C TRP A 108 12.98 14.04 -5.53
N ARG A 109 11.89 14.62 -6.05
CA ARG A 109 10.78 13.81 -6.57
C ARG A 109 11.21 12.83 -7.66
N ARG A 110 12.12 13.26 -8.54
CA ARG A 110 12.70 12.43 -9.62
C ARG A 110 13.56 11.26 -9.14
N GLU A 111 14.03 11.29 -7.89
CA GLU A 111 14.93 10.30 -7.27
C GLU A 111 14.21 9.48 -6.18
N ALA A 112 12.91 9.71 -5.97
CA ALA A 112 12.16 9.12 -4.87
C ALA A 112 11.42 7.81 -5.23
N SER A 113 11.70 7.18 -6.37
CA SER A 113 10.96 5.98 -6.80
C SER A 113 11.09 4.82 -5.84
N GLU A 114 12.27 4.64 -5.23
CA GLU A 114 12.58 3.56 -4.28
C GLU A 114 12.45 3.99 -2.82
N MET A 115 12.08 5.25 -2.56
CA MET A 115 11.92 5.77 -1.20
C MET A 115 10.73 5.07 -0.52
N SER A 116 10.96 4.43 0.62
CA SER A 116 9.91 3.74 1.40
C SER A 116 9.57 4.43 2.72
N CYS A 117 10.52 5.20 3.29
CA CYS A 117 10.40 5.83 4.61
C CYS A 117 10.28 4.83 5.78
N ALA A 118 10.59 3.55 5.55
CA ALA A 118 10.38 2.52 6.56
C ALA A 118 11.21 2.75 7.83
N CYS A 119 12.48 3.14 7.70
CA CYS A 119 13.34 3.41 8.84
C CYS A 119 12.87 4.65 9.60
N SER A 120 12.54 5.73 8.88
CA SER A 120 12.02 6.96 9.49
C SER A 120 10.76 6.71 10.30
N ARG A 121 9.83 5.90 9.78
CA ARG A 121 8.58 5.56 10.51
C ARG A 121 8.85 4.71 11.73
N ALA A 122 9.63 3.63 11.60
CA ALA A 122 9.97 2.78 12.73
C ALA A 122 10.72 3.55 13.82
N ARG A 123 11.64 4.44 13.43
CA ARG A 123 12.34 5.33 14.35
C ARG A 123 11.38 6.28 15.06
N HIS A 124 10.47 6.91 14.32
CA HIS A 124 9.49 7.82 14.91
C HIS A 124 8.57 7.12 15.91
N GLU A 125 8.07 5.93 15.57
CA GLU A 125 7.22 5.12 16.45
C GLU A 125 7.94 4.80 17.77
N LEU A 126 9.20 4.35 17.70
CA LEU A 126 10.02 4.09 18.88
C LEU A 126 10.33 5.36 19.70
N GLU A 127 10.59 6.50 19.04
CA GLU A 127 10.83 7.78 19.72
C GLU A 127 9.58 8.26 20.48
N VAL A 128 8.39 8.11 19.89
CA VAL A 128 7.11 8.45 20.51
C VAL A 128 6.80 7.53 21.71
N GLU A 129 7.19 6.27 21.63
CA GLU A 129 7.12 5.31 22.76
C GLU A 129 8.16 5.61 23.87
N GLY A 130 9.07 6.55 23.64
CA GLY A 130 10.09 6.97 24.61
C GLY A 130 11.35 6.11 24.62
N HIS A 131 11.58 5.32 23.56
CA HIS A 131 12.79 4.53 23.41
C HIS A 131 13.98 5.39 22.96
N VAL A 132 15.19 5.01 23.41
CA VAL A 132 16.44 5.52 22.85
C VAL A 132 16.68 4.83 21.52
N VAL A 133 16.51 5.54 20.41
CA VAL A 133 16.56 4.94 19.07
C VAL A 133 17.96 5.00 18.46
N THR A 134 18.49 3.82 18.13
CA THR A 134 19.80 3.61 17.49
C THR A 134 19.70 3.23 16.01
N LEU A 135 18.47 3.20 15.45
CA LEU A 135 18.27 2.90 14.03
C LEU A 135 18.98 3.91 13.14
N HIS A 136 19.74 3.39 12.19
CA HIS A 136 20.49 4.15 11.20
C HIS A 136 19.68 4.23 9.90
N CYS A 137 19.25 5.44 9.54
CA CYS A 137 18.44 5.67 8.36
C CYS A 137 19.23 6.48 7.32
N THR A 138 19.05 6.16 6.04
CA THR A 138 19.52 6.98 4.92
C THR A 138 18.76 8.32 4.88
N PRO A 139 19.28 9.34 4.15
CA PRO A 139 18.60 10.64 4.07
C PRO A 139 17.21 10.63 3.42
N ASN A 140 16.86 9.61 2.63
CA ASN A 140 15.51 9.42 2.10
C ASN A 140 14.58 8.70 3.09
N GLY A 141 15.06 8.27 4.25
CA GLY A 141 14.25 7.65 5.30
C GLY A 141 14.14 6.14 5.24
N ASP A 142 14.92 5.49 4.39
CA ASP A 142 15.06 4.03 4.34
C ASP A 142 16.13 3.57 5.33
N TYR A 143 16.26 2.26 5.52
CA TYR A 143 17.30 1.73 6.41
C TYR A 143 18.67 1.79 5.73
N GLU A 144 19.70 2.18 6.48
CA GLU A 144 21.06 1.83 6.09
C GLU A 144 21.20 0.30 6.15
N PRO A 145 21.88 -0.36 5.19
CA PRO A 145 21.94 -1.82 5.14
C PRO A 145 22.51 -2.49 6.39
N LEU A 146 23.41 -1.81 7.11
CA LEU A 146 23.94 -2.24 8.39
C LEU A 146 23.17 -1.56 9.52
N GLN A 147 22.64 -2.35 10.46
CA GLN A 147 22.06 -1.86 11.70
C GLN A 147 22.84 -2.42 12.88
N CYS A 148 22.97 -1.63 13.95
CA CYS A 148 23.58 -2.04 15.19
C CYS A 148 22.77 -1.52 16.38
N ASN A 149 22.48 -2.38 17.35
CA ASN A 149 21.86 -2.01 18.61
C ASN A 149 22.42 -2.86 19.75
N GLU A 150 22.67 -2.22 20.89
CA GLU A 150 23.12 -2.89 22.13
C GLU A 150 24.29 -3.88 21.94
N GLY A 151 25.27 -3.53 21.11
CA GLY A 151 26.46 -4.36 20.87
C GLY A 151 26.23 -5.54 19.91
N MET A 152 25.08 -5.62 19.26
CA MET A 152 24.76 -6.56 18.19
C MET A 152 24.55 -5.82 16.87
N CYS A 153 25.04 -6.37 15.77
CA CYS A 153 24.89 -5.81 14.43
C CYS A 153 24.30 -6.84 13.45
N TRP A 154 23.50 -6.38 12.49
CA TRP A 154 22.88 -7.22 11.48
C TRP A 154 22.69 -6.46 10.16
N CYS A 155 22.50 -7.20 9.07
CA CYS A 155 22.09 -6.61 7.81
C CYS A 155 20.57 -6.58 7.70
N VAL A 156 20.03 -5.52 7.11
CA VAL A 156 18.59 -5.37 6.83
C VAL A 156 18.34 -5.08 5.35
N GLU A 157 17.13 -5.41 4.92
CA GLU A 157 16.59 -4.93 3.64
C GLU A 157 16.19 -3.44 3.76
N PRO A 158 16.76 -2.52 2.96
CA PRO A 158 16.56 -1.07 3.11
C PRO A 158 15.11 -0.61 3.18
N SER A 159 14.24 -1.24 2.39
CA SER A 159 12.84 -0.82 2.23
C SER A 159 11.90 -1.32 3.33
N SER A 160 12.30 -2.33 4.12
CA SER A 160 11.43 -2.99 5.10
C SER A 160 12.03 -3.13 6.50
N GLY A 161 13.35 -3.02 6.64
CA GLY A 161 14.06 -3.29 7.89
C GLY A 161 14.18 -4.78 8.24
N GLN A 162 13.69 -5.68 7.38
CA GLN A 162 13.75 -7.13 7.61
C GLN A 162 15.22 -7.59 7.69
N PRO A 163 15.64 -8.29 8.76
CA PRO A 163 16.98 -8.85 8.84
C PRO A 163 17.23 -9.86 7.72
N THR A 164 18.33 -9.69 6.99
CA THR A 164 18.75 -10.61 5.92
C THR A 164 19.73 -11.67 6.42
N VAL A 165 20.30 -11.46 7.59
CA VAL A 165 21.21 -12.37 8.29
C VAL A 165 20.93 -12.36 9.79
N ILE A 166 21.44 -13.37 10.49
CA ILE A 166 21.36 -13.45 11.95
C ILE A 166 22.23 -12.33 12.56
N PRO A 167 21.74 -11.59 13.58
CA PRO A 167 22.55 -10.63 14.31
C PRO A 167 23.79 -11.26 14.92
N MET A 168 24.91 -10.55 14.85
CA MET A 168 26.20 -10.96 15.37
C MET A 168 26.73 -9.93 16.36
N PRO A 169 27.60 -10.31 17.32
CA PRO A 169 28.28 -9.35 18.17
C PRO A 169 29.02 -8.30 17.34
N GLN A 170 29.03 -7.05 17.78
CA GLN A 170 29.67 -5.94 17.07
C GLN A 170 31.15 -6.20 16.78
N ALA A 171 31.85 -6.95 17.64
CA ALA A 171 33.23 -7.37 17.42
C ALA A 171 33.41 -8.20 16.13
N ASP A 172 32.36 -8.89 15.67
CA ASP A 172 32.34 -9.72 14.48
C ASP A 172 31.64 -9.04 13.28
N MET A 173 31.25 -7.77 13.39
CA MET A 173 30.42 -7.10 12.37
C MET A 173 31.05 -7.14 10.96
N ASN A 174 32.38 -7.16 10.84
CA ASN A 174 33.11 -7.25 9.57
C ASN A 174 32.84 -8.55 8.77
N ARG A 175 32.12 -9.50 9.38
CA ARG A 175 31.66 -10.74 8.73
C ARG A 175 30.29 -10.57 8.06
N LEU A 176 29.59 -9.46 8.32
CA LEU A 176 28.29 -9.16 7.73
C LEU A 176 28.43 -8.83 6.24
N PRO A 177 27.56 -9.37 5.36
CA PRO A 177 27.65 -9.17 3.92
C PRO A 177 27.36 -7.72 3.47
N CYS A 178 26.58 -6.96 4.23
CA CYS A 178 26.27 -5.56 3.93
C CYS A 178 27.44 -4.59 4.18
N LEU A 179 28.51 -5.02 4.87
CA LEU A 179 29.72 -4.21 5.10
C LEU A 179 30.79 -4.37 4.01
N ARG A 180 30.57 -5.27 3.05
CA ARG A 180 31.54 -5.60 2.00
C ARG A 180 31.09 -5.15 0.60
N GLN A 181 30.15 -4.22 0.54
CA GLN A 181 29.52 -3.71 -0.69
C GLN A 181 29.99 -2.30 -0.99
#